data_AF-A0A1X1XYZ6-F1
#
_entry.id   AF-A0A1X1XYZ6-F1
#
_cell.length_a   1.000
_cell.length_b   1.000
_cell.length_c   1.000
_cell.angle_alpha   90.00
_cell.angle_beta   90.00
_cell.angle_gamma   90.00
#
_symmetry.space_group_name_H-M   'P 1'
#
loop_
_entity.id
_entity.type
_entity.pdbx_description
1 polymer ?
#
loop_
_entity_poly.entity_id
_entity_poly.type
_entity_poly.pdbx_seq_one_letter_code
_entity_poly.pdbx_strand_id
1 'polypeptide(L)'
;LLDCGTSGGVWGRERGYCLMIGGDDDAFAHAEPIFATVAPGVDAAPRTPGRDGEVAQSEKGYLHCGPAGSGHFVKMVHNGIEYGMMASLAEGLNILRNADIGTRIQKGQGDAETAPLASPQYYQYNINIPEVTELWRRGSVIESWLLDLTAIALHQAPDLKEFAGHVSDSGEGRWTCIAAIDEGVPAPVLTSALYSRFASRRLDEFADKALSAMRKQFGGHDEKAG
;
A
#
# COMPACT_ATOMS: atom_id res chain seq x y z
N LEU A 1 -13.43 7.08 28.69
CA LEU A 1 -12.20 7.26 27.87
C LEU A 1 -12.59 6.98 26.42
N LEU A 2 -12.21 7.84 25.49
CA LEU A 2 -12.41 7.62 24.05
C LEU A 2 -11.04 7.51 23.37
N ASP A 3 -10.91 6.55 22.45
CA ASP A 3 -9.83 6.46 21.47
C ASP A 3 -10.36 6.78 20.08
N CYS A 4 -9.56 7.42 19.24
CA CYS A 4 -10.00 7.82 17.91
C CYS A 4 -8.89 7.64 16.87
N GLY A 5 -9.04 6.61 16.05
CA GLY A 5 -8.26 6.45 14.85
C GLY A 5 -8.71 7.44 13.78
N THR A 6 -7.81 8.32 13.34
CA THR A 6 -8.11 9.36 12.34
C THR A 6 -7.36 9.08 11.03
N SER A 7 -8.05 9.09 9.88
CA SER A 7 -7.48 8.95 8.54
C SER A 7 -7.85 10.14 7.64
N GLY A 8 -7.04 10.42 6.61
CA GLY A 8 -7.21 11.54 5.66
C GLY A 8 -5.98 12.46 5.53
N GLY A 9 -5.05 12.40 6.48
CA GLY A 9 -3.79 13.14 6.44
C GLY A 9 -3.99 14.66 6.35
N VAL A 10 -3.09 15.35 5.62
CA VAL A 10 -3.12 16.81 5.46
C VAL A 10 -4.36 17.32 4.72
N TRP A 11 -5.01 16.47 3.91
CA TRP A 11 -6.20 16.82 3.13
C TRP A 11 -7.48 16.81 3.97
N GLY A 12 -7.46 16.21 5.17
CA GLY A 12 -8.65 16.10 6.01
C GLY A 12 -9.18 17.45 6.49
N ARG A 13 -8.37 18.51 6.51
CA ARG A 13 -8.85 19.87 6.82
C ARG A 13 -9.88 20.37 5.80
N GLU A 14 -9.70 20.03 4.53
CA GLU A 14 -10.55 20.48 3.43
C GLU A 14 -11.64 19.47 3.09
N ARG A 15 -11.33 18.17 3.26
CA ARG A 15 -12.21 17.06 2.85
C ARG A 15 -12.90 16.33 4.00
N GLY A 16 -12.59 16.70 5.25
CA GLY A 16 -12.97 15.97 6.45
C GLY A 16 -12.09 14.76 6.74
N TYR A 17 -12.14 14.29 7.99
CA TYR A 17 -11.37 13.14 8.48
C TYR A 17 -12.24 11.90 8.62
N CYS A 18 -11.76 10.76 8.14
CA CYS A 18 -12.39 9.48 8.47
C CYS A 18 -12.05 9.12 9.92
N LEU A 19 -13.07 8.97 10.78
CA LEU A 19 -12.90 8.80 12.22
C LEU A 19 -13.45 7.45 12.68
N MET A 20 -12.60 6.66 13.33
CA MET A 20 -12.91 5.36 13.93
C MET A 20 -12.80 5.52 15.44
N ILE A 21 -13.92 5.53 16.15
CA ILE A 21 -13.98 5.89 17.57
C ILE A 21 -14.26 4.66 18.42
N GLY A 22 -13.46 4.42 19.46
CA GLY A 22 -13.72 3.43 20.49
C GLY A 22 -13.98 4.09 21.83
N GLY A 23 -14.80 3.46 22.67
CA GLY A 23 -15.01 3.87 24.05
C GLY A 23 -16.44 3.68 24.53
N ASP A 24 -16.73 4.31 25.67
CA ASP A 24 -18.02 4.26 26.35
C ASP A 24 -19.12 5.00 25.57
N ASP A 25 -20.34 4.45 25.59
CA ASP A 25 -21.49 4.96 24.82
C ASP A 25 -21.88 6.39 25.23
N ASP A 26 -21.91 6.69 26.53
CA ASP A 26 -22.30 8.02 27.03
C ASP A 26 -21.22 9.06 26.70
N ALA A 27 -19.95 8.68 26.84
CA ALA A 27 -18.83 9.52 26.44
C ALA A 27 -18.86 9.80 24.94
N PHE A 28 -19.16 8.78 24.13
CA PHE A 28 -19.30 8.93 22.68
C PHE A 28 -20.47 9.86 22.33
N ALA A 29 -21.65 9.63 22.89
CA ALA A 29 -22.84 10.44 22.65
C ALA A 29 -22.61 11.92 23.00
N HIS A 30 -21.86 12.20 24.08
CA HIS A 30 -21.49 13.56 24.45
C HIS A 30 -20.53 14.21 23.44
N ALA A 31 -19.56 13.45 22.91
CA ALA A 31 -18.53 13.94 21.99
C ALA A 31 -18.94 13.89 20.51
N GLU A 32 -19.99 13.16 20.16
CA GLU A 32 -20.44 12.93 18.77
C GLU A 32 -20.52 14.22 17.93
N PRO A 33 -21.07 15.34 18.43
CA PRO A 33 -21.15 16.57 17.63
C PRO A 33 -19.79 17.07 17.14
N ILE A 34 -18.70 16.81 17.88
CA ILE A 34 -17.34 17.18 17.48
C ILE A 34 -16.88 16.30 16.31
N PHE A 35 -17.08 14.99 16.41
CA PHE A 35 -16.72 14.04 15.35
C PHE A 35 -17.52 14.31 14.07
N ALA A 36 -18.82 14.54 14.20
CA ALA A 36 -19.68 14.89 13.07
C ALA A 36 -19.25 16.19 12.37
N THR A 37 -18.71 17.16 13.11
CA THR A 37 -18.25 18.45 12.56
C THR A 37 -17.00 18.31 11.70
N VAL A 38 -16.08 17.42 12.07
CA VAL A 38 -14.79 17.26 11.36
C VAL A 38 -14.77 16.12 10.36
N ALA A 39 -15.83 15.30 10.32
CA ALA A 39 -15.98 14.23 9.35
C ALA A 39 -16.36 14.79 7.95
N PRO A 40 -16.11 14.03 6.86
CA PRO A 40 -16.39 14.45 5.49
C PRO A 40 -17.85 14.80 5.19
N GLY A 41 -18.79 14.17 5.90
CA GLY A 41 -20.22 14.26 5.57
C GLY A 41 -20.62 13.32 4.43
N VAL A 42 -21.94 13.20 4.23
CA VAL A 42 -22.52 12.21 3.30
C VAL A 42 -22.21 12.50 1.83
N ASP A 43 -22.06 13.77 1.46
CA ASP A 43 -21.84 14.17 0.07
C ASP A 43 -20.40 13.94 -0.41
N ALA A 44 -19.49 13.52 0.48
CA ALA A 44 -18.12 13.20 0.15
C ALA A 44 -17.99 11.96 -0.77
N ALA A 45 -19.01 11.11 -0.81
CA ALA A 45 -19.12 9.97 -1.73
C ALA A 45 -20.58 9.67 -2.07
N PRO A 46 -20.91 9.13 -3.25
CA PRO A 46 -22.24 8.64 -3.53
C PRO A 46 -22.69 7.61 -2.49
N ARG A 47 -23.94 7.69 -2.04
CA ARG A 47 -24.50 6.67 -1.15
C ARG A 47 -24.41 5.29 -1.80
N THR A 48 -24.10 4.28 -0.99
CA THR A 48 -24.03 2.90 -1.46
C THR A 48 -25.40 2.43 -1.94
N PRO A 49 -25.53 1.85 -3.16
CA PRO A 49 -26.82 1.33 -3.64
C PRO A 49 -27.46 0.36 -2.64
N GLY A 50 -28.75 0.57 -2.34
CA GLY A 50 -29.52 -0.18 -1.36
C GLY A 50 -29.52 0.40 0.06
N ARG A 51 -28.78 1.49 0.32
CA ARG A 51 -28.93 2.29 1.56
C ARG A 51 -29.94 3.42 1.35
N ASP A 52 -31.21 3.08 1.34
CA ASP A 52 -32.31 4.04 1.07
C ASP A 52 -32.92 4.65 2.35
N GLY A 53 -32.46 4.24 3.53
CA GLY A 53 -32.93 4.74 4.83
C GLY A 53 -32.27 6.05 5.26
N GLU A 54 -32.48 6.40 6.53
CA GLU A 54 -31.82 7.52 7.21
C GLU A 54 -30.29 7.42 7.08
N VAL A 55 -29.64 8.58 6.94
CA VAL A 55 -28.19 8.66 6.75
C VAL A 55 -27.48 8.15 8.01
N ALA A 56 -26.85 6.99 7.89
CA ALA A 56 -26.16 6.36 9.01
C ALA A 56 -24.85 7.09 9.36
N GLN A 57 -24.37 6.90 10.58
CA GLN A 57 -23.10 7.45 11.06
C GLN A 57 -21.94 7.15 10.10
N SER A 58 -21.82 5.88 9.70
CA SER A 58 -20.81 5.40 8.74
C SER A 58 -20.85 6.12 7.38
N GLU A 59 -22.01 6.62 6.94
CA GLU A 59 -22.14 7.37 5.69
C GLU A 59 -21.63 8.81 5.81
N LYS A 60 -21.48 9.33 7.03
CA LYS A 60 -20.94 10.66 7.30
C LYS A 60 -19.41 10.67 7.44
N GLY A 61 -18.78 9.50 7.39
CA GLY A 61 -17.34 9.33 7.52
C GLY A 61 -16.82 9.25 8.96
N TYR A 62 -17.67 8.93 9.93
CA TYR A 62 -17.25 8.55 11.28
C TYR A 62 -18.03 7.33 11.79
N LEU A 63 -17.47 6.59 12.74
CA LEU A 63 -18.15 5.43 13.33
C LEU A 63 -17.69 5.18 14.77
N HIS A 64 -18.63 4.97 15.68
CA HIS A 64 -18.37 4.34 16.98
C HIS A 64 -18.23 2.83 16.77
N CYS A 65 -16.99 2.36 16.78
CA CYS A 65 -16.59 0.99 16.45
C CYS A 65 -16.85 0.00 17.59
N GLY A 66 -17.10 0.48 18.81
CA GLY A 66 -17.35 -0.34 19.98
C GLY A 66 -16.62 0.17 21.23
N PRO A 67 -16.26 -0.72 22.18
CA PRO A 67 -15.64 -0.32 23.44
C PRO A 67 -14.24 0.24 23.25
N ALA A 68 -13.64 0.72 24.34
CA ALA A 68 -12.30 1.31 24.32
C ALA A 68 -11.26 0.39 23.66
N GLY A 69 -10.46 0.96 22.77
CA GLY A 69 -9.45 0.31 21.94
C GLY A 69 -9.94 -0.04 20.53
N SER A 70 -11.26 -0.14 20.31
CA SER A 70 -11.81 -0.57 19.00
C SER A 70 -11.54 0.43 17.87
N GLY A 71 -11.57 1.74 18.14
CA GLY A 71 -11.32 2.76 17.13
C GLY A 71 -9.89 2.72 16.61
N HIS A 72 -8.92 2.64 17.53
CA HIS A 72 -7.52 2.43 17.17
C HIS A 72 -7.26 1.09 16.48
N PHE A 73 -7.95 0.01 16.90
CA PHE A 73 -7.82 -1.29 16.25
C PHE A 73 -8.28 -1.26 14.79
N VAL A 74 -9.44 -0.66 14.51
CA VAL A 74 -9.94 -0.50 13.13
C VAL A 74 -8.98 0.36 12.31
N LYS A 75 -8.45 1.44 12.87
CA LYS A 75 -7.45 2.29 12.20
C LYS A 75 -6.13 1.57 11.93
N MET A 76 -5.69 0.72 12.84
CA MET A 76 -4.51 -0.12 12.66
C MET A 76 -4.70 -1.02 11.44
N VAL A 77 -5.81 -1.76 11.35
CA VAL A 77 -6.12 -2.62 10.20
C VAL A 77 -6.28 -1.81 8.90
N HIS A 78 -6.90 -0.63 8.94
CA HIS A 78 -6.95 0.30 7.81
C HIS A 78 -5.55 0.59 7.25
N ASN A 79 -4.57 0.89 8.11
CA ASN A 79 -3.19 1.15 7.68
C ASN A 79 -2.50 -0.10 7.12
N GLY A 80 -2.78 -1.28 7.67
CA GLY A 80 -2.32 -2.54 7.07
C GLY A 80 -2.84 -2.74 5.64
N ILE A 81 -4.12 -2.46 5.40
CA ILE A 81 -4.73 -2.51 4.05
C ILE A 81 -4.08 -1.47 3.12
N GLU A 82 -3.86 -0.24 3.61
CA GLU A 82 -3.17 0.81 2.84
C GLU A 82 -1.78 0.34 2.36
N TYR A 83 -1.01 -0.36 3.21
CA TYR A 83 0.30 -0.90 2.83
C TYR A 83 0.18 -1.90 1.69
N GLY A 84 -0.80 -2.82 1.76
CA GLY A 84 -1.06 -3.79 0.71
C GLY A 84 -1.43 -3.14 -0.63
N MET A 85 -2.34 -2.17 -0.61
CA MET A 85 -2.77 -1.45 -1.81
C MET A 85 -1.62 -0.68 -2.47
N MET A 86 -0.82 0.04 -1.68
CA MET A 86 0.36 0.75 -2.18
C MET A 86 1.39 -0.22 -2.79
N ALA A 87 1.65 -1.36 -2.14
CA ALA A 87 2.57 -2.37 -2.64
C ALA A 87 2.11 -2.95 -3.98
N SER A 88 0.82 -3.28 -4.12
CA SER A 88 0.27 -3.78 -5.38
C SER A 88 0.42 -2.79 -6.53
N LEU A 89 0.17 -1.49 -6.29
CA LEU A 89 0.41 -0.45 -7.29
C LEU A 89 1.90 -0.35 -7.65
N ALA A 90 2.79 -0.29 -6.64
CA ALA A 90 4.23 -0.14 -6.85
C ALA A 90 4.84 -1.32 -7.63
N GLU A 91 4.47 -2.55 -7.29
CA GLU A 91 4.91 -3.75 -8.00
C GLU A 91 4.44 -3.76 -9.46
N GLY A 92 3.16 -3.43 -9.70
CA GLY A 92 2.62 -3.32 -11.05
C GLY A 92 3.34 -2.28 -11.91
N LEU A 93 3.61 -1.10 -11.36
CA LEU A 93 4.37 -0.06 -12.05
C LEU A 93 5.82 -0.47 -12.31
N ASN A 94 6.45 -1.20 -11.39
CA ASN A 94 7.80 -1.72 -11.58
C ASN A 94 7.85 -2.78 -12.70
N ILE A 95 6.81 -3.61 -12.84
CA ILE A 95 6.67 -4.53 -13.98
C ILE A 95 6.58 -3.74 -15.29
N LEU A 96 5.73 -2.71 -15.36
CA LEU A 96 5.62 -1.85 -16.55
C LEU A 96 6.95 -1.15 -16.88
N ARG A 97 7.68 -0.71 -15.87
CA ARG A 97 8.99 -0.07 -16.01
C ARG A 97 10.02 -1.00 -16.64
N ASN A 98 9.91 -2.30 -16.40
CA ASN A 98 10.82 -3.31 -16.92
C ASN A 98 10.28 -4.04 -18.17
N ALA A 99 9.17 -3.57 -18.75
CA ALA A 99 8.57 -4.17 -19.94
C ALA A 99 9.43 -4.03 -21.22
N ASP A 100 10.59 -3.38 -21.14
CA ASP A 100 11.58 -3.19 -22.20
C ASP A 100 12.79 -4.14 -22.11
N ILE A 101 12.81 -5.08 -21.14
CA ILE A 101 13.97 -5.92 -20.82
C ILE A 101 14.54 -6.68 -22.04
N GLY A 102 13.68 -7.03 -23.00
CA GLY A 102 14.06 -7.68 -24.25
C GLY A 102 14.85 -6.81 -25.22
N THR A 103 14.96 -5.50 -24.98
CA THR A 103 15.86 -4.58 -25.70
C THR A 103 17.24 -4.47 -25.05
N ARG A 104 17.35 -4.82 -23.76
CA ARG A 104 18.56 -4.67 -22.94
C ARG A 104 19.39 -5.95 -22.86
N ILE A 105 18.75 -7.11 -22.98
CA ILE A 105 19.41 -8.42 -22.97
C ILE A 105 19.88 -8.80 -24.38
N GLN A 106 21.16 -9.15 -24.53
CA GLN A 106 21.67 -9.73 -25.78
C GLN A 106 21.16 -11.17 -25.94
N LYS A 107 20.64 -11.50 -27.13
CA LYS A 107 20.27 -12.89 -27.49
C LYS A 107 21.45 -13.83 -27.22
N GLY A 108 21.26 -14.81 -26.32
CA GLY A 108 22.22 -15.88 -26.05
C GLY A 108 23.11 -15.70 -24.81
N GLN A 109 22.99 -14.61 -24.05
CA GLN A 109 23.63 -14.48 -22.73
C GLN A 109 22.70 -15.01 -21.63
N GLY A 110 22.78 -16.31 -21.36
CA GLY A 110 22.36 -16.89 -20.10
C GLY A 110 23.61 -17.37 -19.38
N ASP A 111 23.72 -17.11 -18.08
CA ASP A 111 24.78 -17.70 -17.26
C ASP A 111 24.17 -18.36 -16.02
N ALA A 112 25.02 -19.02 -15.22
CA ALA A 112 24.59 -19.73 -14.03
C ALA A 112 23.93 -18.82 -12.97
N GLU A 113 24.06 -17.50 -13.10
CA GLU A 113 23.56 -16.49 -12.16
C GLU A 113 22.28 -15.80 -12.66
N THR A 114 21.97 -15.86 -13.96
CA THR A 114 20.81 -15.17 -14.54
C THR A 114 20.08 -16.06 -15.54
N ALA A 115 18.83 -16.39 -15.20
CA ALA A 115 17.96 -17.18 -16.06
C ALA A 115 17.77 -16.48 -17.43
N PRO A 116 17.95 -17.18 -18.56
CA PRO A 116 17.78 -16.59 -19.88
C PRO A 116 16.32 -16.22 -20.14
N LEU A 117 16.08 -15.04 -20.73
CA LEU A 117 14.76 -14.64 -21.20
C LEU A 117 14.42 -15.40 -22.49
N ALA A 118 13.50 -16.37 -22.40
CA ALA A 118 13.18 -17.27 -23.50
C ALA A 118 12.56 -16.59 -24.73
N SER A 119 11.85 -15.47 -24.55
CA SER A 119 11.15 -14.75 -25.62
C SER A 119 11.29 -13.23 -25.49
N PRO A 120 12.50 -12.67 -25.73
CA PRO A 120 12.77 -11.24 -25.54
C PRO A 120 11.91 -10.34 -26.44
N GLN A 121 11.46 -10.85 -27.60
CA GLN A 121 10.60 -10.11 -28.52
C GLN A 121 9.26 -9.67 -27.92
N TYR A 122 8.80 -10.32 -26.83
CA TYR A 122 7.54 -9.95 -26.16
C TYR A 122 7.71 -8.88 -25.08
N TYR A 123 8.94 -8.41 -24.83
CA TYR A 123 9.25 -7.44 -23.78
C TYR A 123 10.10 -6.30 -24.33
N GLN A 124 9.58 -5.63 -25.36
CA GLN A 124 10.24 -4.50 -26.03
C GLN A 124 9.39 -3.22 -25.95
N TYR A 125 8.68 -3.04 -24.84
CA TYR A 125 7.74 -1.94 -24.68
C TYR A 125 8.36 -0.80 -23.86
N ASN A 126 8.50 0.37 -24.49
CA ASN A 126 8.76 1.61 -23.77
C ASN A 126 7.42 2.24 -23.36
N ILE A 127 6.96 1.93 -22.16
CA ILE A 127 5.63 2.33 -21.67
C ILE A 127 5.72 3.72 -21.01
N ASN A 128 4.83 4.62 -21.42
CA ASN A 128 4.66 5.91 -20.75
C ASN A 128 3.83 5.73 -19.47
N ILE A 129 4.50 5.39 -18.38
CA ILE A 129 3.87 5.08 -17.09
C ILE A 129 3.02 6.24 -16.53
N PRO A 130 3.45 7.51 -16.56
CA PRO A 130 2.60 8.65 -16.16
C PRO A 130 1.25 8.70 -16.90
N GLU A 131 1.25 8.45 -18.22
CA GLU A 131 -0.01 8.44 -18.99
C GLU A 131 -0.87 7.21 -18.67
N VAL A 132 -0.25 6.07 -18.36
CA VAL A 132 -0.97 4.86 -17.94
C VAL A 132 -1.65 5.06 -16.59
N THR A 133 -0.98 5.68 -15.62
CA THR A 133 -1.61 5.96 -14.33
C THR A 133 -2.72 7.00 -14.47
N GLU A 134 -2.58 8.00 -15.33
CA GLU A 134 -3.67 8.95 -15.65
C GLU A 134 -4.86 8.28 -16.36
N LEU A 135 -4.58 7.36 -17.29
CA LEU A 135 -5.59 6.57 -18.00
C LEU A 135 -6.43 5.74 -17.02
N TRP A 136 -5.78 5.06 -16.07
CA TRP A 136 -6.47 4.18 -15.12
C TRP A 136 -7.38 4.90 -14.12
N ARG A 137 -7.35 6.22 -14.05
CA ARG A 137 -8.25 7.01 -13.20
C ARG A 137 -9.68 7.11 -13.75
N ARG A 138 -9.95 6.57 -14.95
CA ARG A 138 -11.24 6.73 -15.64
C ARG A 138 -11.72 5.43 -16.28
N GLY A 139 -12.83 4.91 -15.79
CA GLY A 139 -13.46 3.66 -16.22
C GLY A 139 -12.72 2.38 -15.81
N SER A 140 -11.71 2.45 -14.94
CA SER A 140 -10.92 1.28 -14.56
C SER A 140 -11.36 0.69 -13.22
N VAL A 141 -11.13 -0.62 -13.04
CA VAL A 141 -11.47 -1.33 -11.80
C VAL A 141 -10.60 -0.89 -10.62
N ILE A 142 -9.42 -0.34 -10.88
CA ILE A 142 -8.41 0.00 -9.84
C ILE A 142 -8.43 1.49 -9.48
N GLU A 143 -9.46 2.23 -9.88
CA GLU A 143 -9.69 3.61 -9.46
C GLU A 143 -9.65 3.72 -7.94
N SER A 144 -8.82 4.63 -7.44
CA SER A 144 -8.63 4.85 -6.02
C SER A 144 -7.88 6.16 -5.77
N TRP A 145 -8.00 6.67 -4.54
CA TRP A 145 -7.24 7.85 -4.13
C TRP A 145 -5.72 7.63 -4.18
N LEU A 146 -5.24 6.41 -3.89
CA LEU A 146 -3.81 6.07 -4.00
C LEU A 146 -3.33 6.14 -5.46
N LEU A 147 -4.16 5.72 -6.41
CA LEU A 147 -3.85 5.86 -7.84
C LEU A 147 -3.81 7.34 -8.24
N ASP A 148 -4.75 8.17 -7.78
CA ASP A 148 -4.73 9.62 -8.03
C ASP A 148 -3.42 10.26 -7.53
N LEU A 149 -3.01 9.94 -6.29
CA LEU A 149 -1.75 10.43 -5.72
C LEU A 149 -0.53 9.96 -6.52
N THR A 150 -0.56 8.71 -6.99
CA THR A 150 0.52 8.13 -7.80
C THR A 150 0.62 8.82 -9.16
N ALA A 151 -0.51 9.11 -9.81
CA ALA A 151 -0.55 9.86 -11.07
C ALA A 151 -0.04 11.30 -10.89
N ILE A 152 -0.42 11.98 -9.80
CA ILE A 152 0.11 13.31 -9.47
C ILE A 152 1.64 13.27 -9.33
N ALA A 153 2.16 12.32 -8.55
CA ALA A 153 3.60 12.19 -8.32
C ALA A 153 4.36 11.91 -9.62
N LEU A 154 3.88 10.98 -10.45
CA LEU A 154 4.52 10.61 -11.72
C LEU A 154 4.39 11.70 -12.79
N HIS A 155 3.34 12.53 -12.75
CA HIS A 155 3.25 13.69 -13.62
C HIS A 155 4.32 14.75 -13.27
N GLN A 156 4.59 14.94 -11.98
CA GLN A 156 5.60 15.89 -11.49
C GLN A 156 7.03 15.36 -11.68
N ALA A 157 7.25 14.08 -11.40
CA ALA A 157 8.54 13.42 -11.51
C ALA A 157 8.40 12.02 -12.15
N PRO A 158 8.41 11.95 -13.50
CA PRO A 158 8.20 10.68 -14.23
C PRO A 158 9.18 9.55 -13.92
N ASP A 159 10.35 9.87 -13.39
CA ASP A 159 11.40 8.91 -13.02
C ASP A 159 11.67 8.82 -11.52
N LEU A 160 10.93 9.57 -10.70
CA LEU A 160 10.98 9.54 -9.23
C LEU A 160 12.41 9.73 -8.66
N LYS A 161 13.30 10.43 -9.38
CA LYS A 161 14.72 10.54 -9.02
C LYS A 161 15.00 11.20 -7.67
N GLU A 162 14.07 11.98 -7.16
CA GLU A 162 14.17 12.63 -5.84
C GLU A 162 13.92 11.65 -4.68
N PHE A 163 13.37 10.46 -4.94
CA PHE A 163 13.08 9.46 -3.93
C PHE A 163 14.18 8.40 -3.86
N ALA A 164 14.74 8.20 -2.66
CA ALA A 164 15.82 7.23 -2.45
C ALA A 164 15.37 5.75 -2.50
N GLY A 165 14.07 5.48 -2.55
CA GLY A 165 13.51 4.12 -2.50
C GLY A 165 13.54 3.46 -1.11
N HIS A 166 13.96 4.18 -0.06
CA HIS A 166 13.97 3.69 1.33
C HIS A 166 12.64 4.01 2.02
N VAL A 167 11.78 3.00 2.17
CA VAL A 167 10.39 3.19 2.64
C VAL A 167 10.27 2.90 4.14
N SER A 168 9.87 3.90 4.90
CA SER A 168 9.62 3.77 6.34
C SER A 168 8.29 3.09 6.65
N ASP A 169 8.16 2.57 7.87
CA ASP A 169 6.93 2.05 8.45
C ASP A 169 6.70 2.69 9.84
N SER A 170 5.47 3.09 10.17
CA SER A 170 5.12 3.87 11.37
C SER A 170 4.65 3.03 12.56
N GLY A 171 4.54 1.71 12.39
CA GLY A 171 4.13 0.76 13.43
C GLY A 171 2.81 0.06 13.13
N GLU A 172 1.80 0.75 12.58
CA GLU A 172 0.46 0.16 12.40
C GLU A 172 0.46 -1.07 11.50
N GLY A 173 1.24 -1.07 10.42
CA GLY A 173 1.38 -2.25 9.55
C GLY A 173 1.99 -3.46 10.29
N ARG A 174 2.89 -3.22 11.26
CA ARG A 174 3.43 -4.29 12.11
C ARG A 174 2.35 -4.84 13.04
N TRP A 175 1.62 -3.96 13.71
CA TRP A 175 0.58 -4.38 14.64
C TRP A 175 -0.57 -5.10 13.93
N THR A 176 -0.92 -4.73 12.69
CA THR A 176 -1.85 -5.51 11.86
C THR A 176 -1.35 -6.94 11.62
N CYS A 177 -0.07 -7.10 11.26
CA CYS A 177 0.49 -8.44 11.03
C CYS A 177 0.56 -9.27 12.31
N ILE A 178 0.88 -8.64 13.44
CA ILE A 178 0.88 -9.30 14.77
C ILE A 178 -0.53 -9.76 15.13
N ALA A 179 -1.54 -8.87 14.99
CA ALA A 179 -2.94 -9.22 15.25
C ALA A 179 -3.40 -10.40 14.37
N ALA A 180 -3.05 -10.39 13.08
CA ALA A 180 -3.36 -11.50 12.18
C ALA A 180 -2.74 -12.84 12.64
N ILE A 181 -1.52 -12.82 13.19
CA ILE A 181 -0.87 -14.00 13.75
C ILE A 181 -1.59 -14.47 15.02
N ASP A 182 -1.86 -13.57 15.95
CA ASP A 182 -2.51 -13.89 17.23
C ASP A 182 -3.94 -14.43 17.03
N GLU A 183 -4.65 -13.93 16.00
CA GLU A 183 -5.98 -14.38 15.62
C GLU A 183 -5.97 -15.66 14.75
N GLY A 184 -4.81 -16.08 14.25
CA GLY A 184 -4.72 -17.22 13.32
C GLY A 184 -5.29 -16.93 11.92
N VAL A 185 -5.28 -15.67 11.49
CA VAL A 185 -5.81 -15.20 10.20
C VAL A 185 -4.68 -15.09 9.16
N PRO A 186 -4.78 -15.78 8.01
CA PRO A 186 -3.78 -15.63 6.94
C PRO A 186 -3.79 -14.24 6.32
N ALA A 187 -2.66 -13.53 6.36
CA ALA A 187 -2.51 -12.18 5.78
C ALA A 187 -1.28 -12.04 4.83
N PRO A 188 -1.08 -12.94 3.84
CA PRO A 188 0.16 -13.00 3.07
C PRO A 188 0.50 -11.71 2.32
N VAL A 189 -0.50 -11.05 1.72
CA VAL A 189 -0.29 -9.80 0.96
C VAL A 189 0.15 -8.67 1.90
N LEU A 190 -0.51 -8.52 3.05
CA LEU A 190 -0.19 -7.46 4.00
C LEU A 190 1.18 -7.67 4.63
N THR A 191 1.51 -8.92 4.98
CA THR A 191 2.83 -9.30 5.49
C THR A 191 3.94 -9.03 4.46
N SER A 192 3.74 -9.43 3.19
CA SER A 192 4.71 -9.15 2.13
C SER A 192 4.89 -7.66 1.88
N ALA A 193 3.80 -6.88 1.91
CA ALA A 193 3.87 -5.42 1.77
C ALA A 193 4.62 -4.74 2.93
N LEU A 194 4.59 -5.32 4.14
CA LEU A 194 5.42 -4.88 5.25
C LEU A 194 6.89 -5.27 5.04
N TYR A 195 7.16 -6.51 4.62
CA TYR A 195 8.53 -7.00 4.41
C TYR A 195 9.24 -6.32 3.25
N SER A 196 8.54 -5.92 2.18
CA SER A 196 9.13 -5.14 1.09
C SER A 196 9.67 -3.80 1.58
N ARG A 197 9.03 -3.17 2.59
CA ARG A 197 9.57 -1.99 3.26
C ARG A 197 10.83 -2.31 4.04
N PHE A 198 10.92 -3.47 4.68
CA PHE A 198 12.14 -3.87 5.40
C PHE A 198 13.30 -4.10 4.43
N ALA A 199 13.05 -4.82 3.33
CA ALA A 199 13.99 -5.06 2.24
C ALA A 199 14.46 -3.75 1.58
N SER A 200 13.57 -2.76 1.41
CA SER A 200 13.93 -1.43 0.87
C SER A 200 14.99 -0.70 1.69
N ARG A 201 15.21 -1.14 2.94
CA ARG A 201 16.21 -0.59 3.87
C ARG A 201 17.43 -1.50 4.04
N ARG A 202 17.57 -2.50 3.15
CA ARG A 202 18.65 -3.51 3.15
C ARG A 202 18.72 -4.34 4.43
N LEU A 203 17.59 -4.52 5.12
CA LEU A 203 17.53 -5.32 6.35
C LEU A 203 17.52 -6.84 6.09
N ASP A 204 17.48 -7.23 4.81
CA ASP A 204 17.61 -8.60 4.28
C ASP A 204 19.04 -8.93 3.82
N GLU A 205 19.98 -7.97 3.83
CA GLU A 205 21.34 -8.15 3.28
C GLU A 205 22.10 -9.35 3.88
N PHE A 206 21.90 -9.65 5.16
CA PHE A 206 22.53 -10.83 5.76
C PHE A 206 21.97 -12.14 5.20
N ALA A 207 20.65 -12.22 5.00
CA ALA A 207 20.00 -13.38 4.40
C ALA A 207 20.49 -13.58 2.96
N ASP A 208 20.59 -12.50 2.18
CA ASP A 208 21.10 -12.54 0.80
C ASP A 208 22.56 -13.00 0.74
N LYS A 209 23.43 -12.46 1.60
CA LYS A 209 24.83 -12.92 1.71
C LYS A 209 24.93 -14.39 2.09
N ALA A 210 24.06 -14.86 2.99
CA ALA A 210 24.01 -16.27 3.36
C ALA A 210 23.58 -17.15 2.17
N LEU A 211 22.61 -16.70 1.36
CA LEU A 211 22.20 -17.38 0.13
C LEU A 211 23.36 -17.46 -0.89
N SER A 212 24.07 -16.35 -1.14
CA SER A 212 25.25 -16.33 -2.02
C SER A 212 26.35 -17.27 -1.51
N ALA A 213 26.63 -17.24 -0.21
CA ALA A 213 27.60 -18.14 0.41
C ALA A 213 27.21 -19.62 0.22
N MET A 214 25.94 -19.98 0.45
CA MET A 214 25.47 -21.35 0.24
C MET A 214 25.62 -21.78 -1.22
N ARG A 215 25.18 -20.96 -2.18
CA ARG A 215 25.31 -21.24 -3.63
C ARG A 215 26.76 -21.47 -4.05
N LYS A 216 27.69 -20.69 -3.48
CA LYS A 216 29.12 -20.91 -3.67
C LYS A 216 29.58 -22.25 -3.11
N GLN A 217 29.18 -22.58 -1.88
CA GLN A 217 29.64 -23.81 -1.21
C GLN A 217 29.15 -25.09 -1.88
N PHE A 218 27.87 -25.18 -2.27
CA PHE A 218 27.35 -26.42 -2.86
C PHE A 218 27.53 -26.50 -4.39
N GLY A 219 27.46 -25.37 -5.08
CA GLY A 219 27.40 -25.33 -6.55
C GLY A 219 28.61 -24.68 -7.22
N GLY A 220 29.56 -24.14 -6.45
CA GLY A 220 30.71 -23.40 -7.00
C GLY A 220 30.32 -22.10 -7.70
N HIS A 221 29.11 -21.58 -7.44
CA HIS A 221 28.63 -20.32 -8.03
C HIS A 221 29.39 -19.13 -7.43
N ASP A 222 30.25 -18.50 -8.22
CA ASP A 222 30.85 -17.22 -7.84
C ASP A 222 29.87 -16.08 -8.12
N GLU A 223 29.48 -15.39 -7.05
CA GLU A 223 28.66 -14.18 -7.12
C GLU A 223 29.39 -13.10 -7.93
N LYS A 224 28.68 -12.46 -8.86
CA LYS A 224 29.22 -11.34 -9.63
C LYS A 224 29.46 -10.15 -8.70
N ALA A 225 30.61 -9.50 -8.84
CA ALA A 225 30.82 -8.20 -8.20
C ALA A 225 29.79 -7.19 -8.75
N GLY A 226 29.02 -6.59 -7.84
CA GLY A 226 28.04 -5.55 -8.14
C GLY A 226 28.66 -4.17 -8.39
#